data_AF-A0AAW9L183-F1
#
_entry.id   AF-A0AAW9L183-F1
#
_cell.length_a   1.000
_cell.length_b   1.000
_cell.length_c   1.000
_cell.angle_alpha   90.00
_cell.angle_beta   90.00
_cell.angle_gamma   90.00
#
_symmetry.space_group_name_H-M   'P 1'
#
loop_
_entity.id
_entity.type
_entity.pdbx_description
1 polymer ?
#
loop_
_entity_poly.entity_id
_entity_poly.type
_entity_poly.pdbx_seq_one_letter_code
_entity_poly.pdbx_strand_id
1 'polypeptide(L)'
;MADPAYAAHRMRYYCETLNIGYSQPHRNNIYDGGEADCSSLVLRCCKDAGIPTGNAYSTRDMRREMIKAGWQVYNGVAATEASNLIPGDVLLAEGHHTCMYVGNGLIGEAAIDERGGIMGSAGGGQAGDQTGRETRVTALYSFPWTHVLRWPASASSGGKTTDHTKPNNHKEHDMNLIYTKDPHGKTLYAIVSGGVAGARIIDNTYGELSSYQRMLGDLRYAEYDFFNLLVSQAKERQNDLIKAIADTVAKTIKR
;
A
#
# COMPACT_ATOMS: atom_id res chain seq x y z
N MET A 1 6.99 -18.24 -18.78
CA MET A 1 7.74 -17.03 -19.19
C MET A 1 7.27 -15.89 -18.32
N ALA A 2 8.17 -15.03 -17.84
CA ALA A 2 7.81 -13.86 -17.05
C ALA A 2 7.02 -12.88 -17.92
N ASP A 3 5.74 -12.66 -17.61
CA ASP A 3 4.82 -11.85 -18.43
C ASP A 3 4.05 -10.82 -17.57
N PRO A 4 4.45 -9.54 -17.59
CA PRO A 4 3.77 -8.47 -16.85
C PRO A 4 2.31 -8.26 -17.25
N ALA A 5 1.96 -8.46 -18.53
CA ALA A 5 0.58 -8.34 -18.99
C ALA A 5 -0.27 -9.48 -18.41
N TYR A 6 0.28 -10.69 -18.32
CA TYR A 6 -0.38 -11.80 -17.64
C TYR A 6 -0.50 -11.57 -16.13
N ALA A 7 0.49 -10.93 -15.47
CA ALA A 7 0.35 -10.54 -14.06
C ALA A 7 -0.84 -9.58 -13.85
N ALA A 8 -1.02 -8.58 -14.73
CA ALA A 8 -2.18 -7.70 -14.70
C ALA A 8 -3.50 -8.44 -14.96
N HIS A 9 -3.51 -9.41 -15.87
CA HIS A 9 -4.66 -10.28 -16.09
C HIS A 9 -4.98 -11.13 -14.84
N ARG A 10 -3.96 -11.66 -14.14
CA ARG A 10 -4.15 -12.37 -12.88
C ARG A 10 -4.71 -11.46 -11.79
N MET A 11 -4.24 -10.22 -11.72
CA MET A 11 -4.80 -9.23 -10.80
C MET A 11 -6.30 -9.02 -11.04
N ARG A 12 -6.71 -8.84 -12.31
CA ARG A 12 -8.13 -8.76 -12.67
C ARG A 12 -8.90 -10.02 -12.26
N TYR A 13 -8.37 -11.20 -12.56
CA TYR A 13 -9.00 -12.46 -12.15
C TYR A 13 -9.21 -12.53 -10.63
N TYR A 14 -8.22 -12.14 -9.84
CA TYR A 14 -8.33 -12.16 -8.39
C TYR A 14 -9.35 -11.14 -7.86
N CYS A 15 -9.41 -9.95 -8.43
CA CYS A 15 -10.30 -8.88 -7.95
C CYS A 15 -11.73 -8.93 -8.52
N GLU A 16 -11.91 -9.46 -9.73
CA GLU A 16 -13.19 -9.40 -10.46
C GLU A 16 -13.90 -10.76 -10.54
N THR A 17 -13.16 -11.86 -10.38
CA THR A 17 -13.72 -13.23 -10.53
C THR A 17 -13.75 -14.00 -9.22
N LEU A 18 -12.71 -13.89 -8.40
CA LEU A 18 -12.65 -14.62 -7.14
C LEU A 18 -13.23 -13.80 -5.98
N ASN A 19 -13.79 -14.50 -5.02
CA ASN A 19 -14.23 -13.92 -3.77
C ASN A 19 -13.04 -13.84 -2.80
N ILE A 20 -12.23 -12.77 -2.84
CA ILE A 20 -11.06 -12.62 -1.96
C ILE A 20 -11.20 -11.40 -1.06
N GLY A 21 -11.15 -11.65 0.24
CA GLY A 21 -11.19 -10.62 1.27
C GLY A 21 -9.83 -10.02 1.58
N TYR A 22 -9.82 -9.02 2.46
CA TYR A 22 -8.60 -8.41 2.94
C TYR A 22 -8.24 -8.91 4.36
N SER A 23 -7.01 -9.41 4.53
CA SER A 23 -6.46 -9.76 5.84
C SER A 23 -4.93 -9.75 5.81
N GLN A 24 -4.30 -9.06 6.77
CA GLN A 24 -2.85 -9.17 7.00
C GLN A 24 -2.46 -10.48 7.70
N PRO A 25 -3.15 -10.95 8.75
CA PRO A 25 -2.83 -12.24 9.37
C PRO A 25 -2.97 -13.44 8.43
N HIS A 26 -3.99 -13.46 7.58
CA HIS A 26 -4.28 -14.54 6.64
C HIS A 26 -3.88 -14.23 5.19
N ARG A 27 -2.99 -13.25 4.99
CA ARG A 27 -2.55 -12.73 3.69
C ARG A 27 -2.19 -13.74 2.60
N ASN A 28 -1.80 -14.96 2.96
CA ASN A 28 -1.36 -15.98 2.01
C ASN A 28 -2.46 -17.00 1.65
N ASN A 29 -3.68 -16.84 2.20
CA ASN A 29 -4.83 -17.71 1.95
C ASN A 29 -5.53 -17.32 0.63
N ILE A 30 -4.76 -17.20 -0.45
CA ILE A 30 -5.25 -16.66 -1.73
C ILE A 30 -5.83 -17.78 -2.59
N TYR A 31 -7.12 -18.01 -2.41
CA TYR A 31 -8.02 -18.91 -3.15
C TYR A 31 -9.45 -18.32 -3.13
N ASP A 32 -10.41 -18.95 -3.81
CA ASP A 32 -11.80 -18.46 -3.83
C ASP A 32 -12.49 -18.62 -2.45
N GLY A 33 -12.98 -17.52 -1.87
CA GLY A 33 -13.40 -17.44 -0.46
C GLY A 33 -12.24 -17.23 0.51
N GLY A 34 -11.07 -16.87 0.01
CA GLY A 34 -9.84 -16.66 0.78
C GLY A 34 -9.59 -15.20 1.14
N GLU A 35 -8.35 -14.91 1.55
CA GLU A 35 -7.94 -13.58 2.00
C GLU A 35 -6.52 -13.24 1.50
N ALA A 36 -6.30 -11.95 1.25
CA ALA A 36 -5.01 -11.39 0.85
C ALA A 36 -4.74 -10.06 1.56
N ASP A 37 -3.49 -9.59 1.57
CA ASP A 37 -3.18 -8.19 1.79
C ASP A 37 -2.67 -7.54 0.50
N CYS A 38 -2.51 -6.21 0.51
CA CYS A 38 -2.10 -5.45 -0.67
C CYS A 38 -0.84 -6.03 -1.34
N SER A 39 0.17 -6.36 -0.54
CA SER A 39 1.42 -6.91 -1.03
C SER A 39 1.33 -8.38 -1.43
N SER A 40 0.63 -9.23 -0.67
CA SER A 40 0.53 -10.65 -0.98
C SER A 40 -0.26 -10.87 -2.27
N LEU A 41 -1.27 -10.03 -2.55
CA LEU A 41 -2.02 -10.10 -3.79
C LEU A 41 -1.13 -9.75 -5.00
N VAL A 42 -0.38 -8.65 -4.94
CA VAL A 42 0.58 -8.26 -5.99
C VAL A 42 1.64 -9.34 -6.19
N LEU A 43 2.23 -9.83 -5.10
CA LEU A 43 3.26 -10.87 -5.14
C LEU A 43 2.71 -12.19 -5.70
N ARG A 44 1.45 -12.54 -5.40
CA ARG A 44 0.78 -13.71 -5.97
C ARG A 44 0.57 -13.56 -7.47
N CYS A 45 0.14 -12.39 -7.94
CA CYS A 45 0.00 -12.11 -9.38
C CYS A 45 1.35 -12.26 -10.10
N CYS A 46 2.43 -11.74 -9.53
CA CYS A 46 3.79 -11.89 -10.07
C CYS A 46 4.22 -13.36 -10.12
N LYS A 47 3.98 -14.10 -9.03
CA LYS A 47 4.31 -15.54 -8.94
C LYS A 47 3.57 -16.35 -10.00
N ASP A 48 2.27 -16.15 -10.16
CA ASP A 48 1.45 -16.83 -11.17
C ASP A 48 1.92 -16.50 -12.59
N ALA A 49 2.46 -15.29 -12.79
CA ALA A 49 3.05 -14.86 -14.06
C ALA A 49 4.52 -15.24 -14.26
N GLY A 50 5.10 -16.00 -13.33
CA GLY A 50 6.51 -16.40 -13.39
C GLY A 50 7.50 -15.22 -13.32
N ILE A 51 7.06 -14.08 -12.76
CA ILE A 51 7.91 -12.89 -12.56
C ILE A 51 8.55 -13.00 -11.18
N PRO A 52 9.89 -13.02 -11.08
CA PRO A 52 10.56 -13.13 -9.80
C PRO A 52 10.40 -11.84 -8.99
N THR A 53 10.10 -11.97 -7.71
CA THR A 53 9.97 -10.84 -6.76
C THR A 53 11.04 -10.88 -5.67
N GLY A 54 12.04 -11.76 -5.81
CA GLY A 54 13.03 -12.01 -4.77
C GLY A 54 12.38 -12.52 -3.49
N ASN A 55 12.91 -12.10 -2.34
CA ASN A 55 12.34 -12.40 -1.03
C ASN A 55 11.31 -11.35 -0.57
N ALA A 56 10.69 -10.63 -1.50
CA ALA A 56 9.66 -9.66 -1.15
C ALA A 56 8.52 -10.36 -0.41
N TYR A 57 8.14 -9.79 0.72
CA TYR A 57 7.06 -10.26 1.58
C TYR A 57 6.06 -9.15 1.88
N SER A 58 6.49 -7.90 2.01
CA SER A 58 5.65 -6.77 2.43
C SER A 58 5.98 -5.49 1.68
N THR A 59 5.11 -4.50 1.73
CA THR A 59 5.36 -3.16 1.15
C THR A 59 6.64 -2.48 1.68
N ARG A 60 7.19 -2.92 2.82
CA ARG A 60 8.46 -2.41 3.38
C ARG A 60 9.71 -2.95 2.69
N ASP A 61 9.60 -4.11 2.06
CA ASP A 61 10.74 -4.81 1.45
C ASP A 61 10.60 -5.02 -0.06
N MET A 62 9.39 -4.84 -0.62
CA MET A 62 9.09 -5.01 -2.04
C MET A 62 10.10 -4.30 -2.94
N ARG A 63 10.32 -2.99 -2.76
CA ARG A 63 11.29 -2.26 -3.59
C ARG A 63 12.68 -2.89 -3.54
N ARG A 64 13.20 -3.14 -2.33
CA ARG A 64 14.54 -3.68 -2.11
C ARG A 64 14.71 -5.06 -2.75
N GLU A 65 13.76 -5.96 -2.55
CA GLU A 65 13.85 -7.35 -3.03
C GLU A 65 13.52 -7.47 -4.52
N MET A 66 12.57 -6.67 -5.03
CA MET A 66 12.24 -6.66 -6.45
C MET A 66 13.36 -6.04 -7.29
N ILE A 67 14.07 -5.02 -6.79
CA ILE A 67 15.31 -4.55 -7.45
C ILE A 67 16.33 -5.68 -7.59
N LYS A 68 16.57 -6.45 -6.51
CA LYS A 68 17.49 -7.61 -6.57
C LYS A 68 17.03 -8.67 -7.56
N ALA A 69 15.72 -8.80 -7.75
CA ALA A 69 15.13 -9.71 -8.72
C ALA A 69 15.17 -9.21 -10.17
N GLY A 70 15.60 -7.96 -10.41
CA GLY A 70 15.76 -7.38 -11.75
C GLY A 70 14.70 -6.33 -12.14
N TRP A 71 13.86 -5.89 -11.20
CA TRP A 71 12.88 -4.83 -11.46
C TRP A 71 13.55 -3.45 -11.58
N GLN A 72 13.02 -2.64 -12.49
CA GLN A 72 13.36 -1.23 -12.62
C GLN A 72 12.49 -0.39 -11.68
N VAL A 73 13.01 0.74 -11.21
CA VAL A 73 12.32 1.63 -10.27
C VAL A 73 12.26 3.04 -10.83
N TYR A 74 11.05 3.61 -10.83
CA TYR A 74 10.77 4.99 -11.18
C TYR A 74 10.22 5.71 -9.94
N ASN A 75 10.67 6.94 -9.70
CA ASN A 75 10.37 7.67 -8.46
C ASN A 75 9.34 8.78 -8.67
N GLY A 76 8.51 9.02 -7.66
CA GLY A 76 7.65 10.21 -7.55
C GLY A 76 6.37 10.19 -8.40
N VAL A 77 5.59 11.28 -8.27
CA VAL A 77 4.22 11.38 -8.81
C VAL A 77 4.16 11.29 -10.33
N ALA A 78 5.13 11.87 -11.04
CA ALA A 78 5.17 11.80 -12.50
C ALA A 78 5.28 10.35 -13.01
N ALA A 79 5.96 9.47 -12.25
CA ALA A 79 6.02 8.04 -12.58
C ALA A 79 4.66 7.35 -12.40
N THR A 80 3.75 7.94 -11.62
CA THR A 80 2.43 7.37 -11.29
C THR A 80 1.30 7.96 -12.13
N GLU A 81 1.61 8.70 -13.20
CA GLU A 81 0.59 9.15 -14.17
C GLU A 81 0.15 7.98 -15.04
N ALA A 82 -1.17 7.82 -15.25
CA ALA A 82 -1.74 6.71 -16.03
C ALA A 82 -1.15 6.59 -17.45
N SER A 83 -0.76 7.70 -18.07
CA SER A 83 -0.09 7.76 -19.38
C SER A 83 1.30 7.14 -19.39
N ASN A 84 1.98 7.10 -18.23
CA ASN A 84 3.33 6.57 -18.07
C ASN A 84 3.32 5.10 -17.61
N LEU A 85 2.16 4.56 -17.22
CA LEU A 85 2.00 3.21 -16.68
C LEU A 85 1.65 2.20 -17.77
N ILE A 86 2.18 0.98 -17.63
CA ILE A 86 1.89 -0.18 -18.48
C ILE A 86 1.35 -1.34 -17.64
N PRO A 87 0.45 -2.18 -18.19
CA PRO A 87 -0.09 -3.31 -17.45
C PRO A 87 1.00 -4.18 -16.82
N GLY A 88 0.90 -4.42 -15.52
CA GLY A 88 1.88 -5.16 -14.73
C GLY A 88 2.84 -4.29 -13.92
N ASP A 89 2.82 -2.97 -14.12
CA ASP A 89 3.50 -2.04 -13.22
C ASP A 89 2.95 -2.14 -11.80
N VAL A 90 3.84 -2.11 -10.83
CA VAL A 90 3.49 -2.13 -9.40
C VAL A 90 3.68 -0.73 -8.84
N LEU A 91 2.60 -0.10 -8.43
CA LEU A 91 2.65 1.17 -7.71
C LEU A 91 2.88 0.86 -6.23
N LEU A 92 3.82 1.56 -5.62
CA LEU A 92 4.24 1.33 -4.25
C LEU A 92 4.27 2.64 -3.47
N ALA A 93 3.51 2.69 -2.38
CA ALA A 93 3.74 3.57 -1.25
C ALA A 93 4.50 2.74 -0.19
N GLU A 94 5.82 2.86 -0.18
CA GLU A 94 6.71 1.96 0.56
C GLU A 94 6.35 1.94 2.05
N GLY A 95 6.09 0.75 2.58
CA GLY A 95 5.64 0.53 3.95
C GLY A 95 4.14 0.76 4.24
N HIS A 96 3.33 1.17 3.26
CA HIS A 96 1.92 1.52 3.44
C HIS A 96 0.96 0.73 2.54
N HIS A 97 1.10 0.86 1.23
CA HIS A 97 0.17 0.28 0.27
C HIS A 97 0.85 -0.04 -1.05
N THR A 98 0.28 -0.99 -1.79
CA THR A 98 0.71 -1.31 -3.14
C THR A 98 -0.46 -1.82 -3.96
N CYS A 99 -0.42 -1.55 -5.26
CA CYS A 99 -1.39 -2.04 -6.21
C CYS A 99 -0.69 -2.34 -7.54
N MET A 100 -1.40 -3.00 -8.46
CA MET A 100 -0.90 -3.27 -9.80
C MET A 100 -1.73 -2.50 -10.82
N TYR A 101 -1.06 -1.84 -11.76
CA TYR A 101 -1.73 -1.24 -12.90
C TYR A 101 -2.22 -2.32 -13.86
N VAL A 102 -3.51 -2.28 -14.20
CA VAL A 102 -4.19 -3.28 -15.05
C VAL A 102 -4.65 -2.72 -16.39
N GLY A 103 -4.12 -1.55 -16.78
CA GLY A 103 -4.39 -0.88 -18.04
C GLY A 103 -5.59 0.08 -18.00
N ASN A 104 -5.68 0.95 -19.00
CA ASN A 104 -6.80 1.89 -19.20
C ASN A 104 -7.09 2.80 -18.01
N GLY A 105 -6.05 3.26 -17.29
CA GLY A 105 -6.21 4.09 -16.11
C GLY A 105 -6.76 3.34 -14.88
N LEU A 106 -6.77 2.00 -14.91
CA LEU A 106 -7.28 1.16 -13.83
C LEU A 106 -6.14 0.46 -13.07
N ILE A 107 -6.36 0.26 -11.78
CA ILE A 107 -5.50 -0.51 -10.89
C ILE A 107 -6.30 -1.64 -10.24
N GLY A 108 -5.63 -2.75 -9.93
CA GLY A 108 -6.17 -3.80 -9.08
C GLY A 108 -5.43 -3.82 -7.74
N GLU A 109 -6.19 -3.99 -6.66
CA GLU A 109 -5.68 -3.88 -5.30
C GLU A 109 -6.48 -4.70 -4.29
N ALA A 110 -5.82 -5.01 -3.16
CA ALA A 110 -6.48 -5.40 -1.92
C ALA A 110 -6.33 -4.23 -0.93
N ALA A 111 -7.43 -3.66 -0.44
CA ALA A 111 -7.42 -2.39 0.27
C ALA A 111 -7.63 -2.53 1.79
N ILE A 112 -8.80 -2.99 2.22
CA ILE A 112 -9.23 -2.98 3.62
C ILE A 112 -10.31 -4.03 3.85
N ASP A 113 -10.47 -4.54 5.07
CA ASP A 113 -11.50 -5.54 5.39
C ASP A 113 -12.91 -4.92 5.50
N GLU A 114 -13.93 -5.77 5.67
CA GLU A 114 -15.35 -5.38 5.69
C GLU A 114 -15.74 -4.46 6.84
N ARG A 115 -14.87 -4.33 7.84
CA ARG A 115 -15.06 -3.50 9.04
C ARG A 115 -14.18 -2.26 9.03
N GLY A 116 -13.46 -2.00 7.94
CA GLY A 116 -12.48 -0.93 7.86
C GLY A 116 -11.21 -1.21 8.67
N GLY A 117 -10.93 -2.48 8.96
CA GLY A 117 -9.74 -2.98 9.64
C GLY A 117 -8.79 -3.70 8.69
N ILE A 118 -7.81 -4.40 9.27
CA ILE A 118 -6.83 -5.19 8.51
C ILE A 118 -6.74 -6.65 8.95
N MET A 119 -7.63 -7.05 9.86
CA MET A 119 -7.58 -8.37 10.48
C MET A 119 -8.40 -9.39 9.67
N GLY A 120 -9.44 -8.94 8.95
CA GLY A 120 -10.36 -9.83 8.25
C GLY A 120 -10.97 -10.86 9.20
N SER A 121 -11.03 -12.12 8.77
CA SER A 121 -11.56 -13.24 9.55
C SER A 121 -10.80 -13.50 10.85
N ALA A 122 -9.50 -13.17 10.92
CA ALA A 122 -8.73 -13.28 12.17
C ALA A 122 -9.21 -12.30 13.25
N GLY A 123 -9.88 -11.21 12.87
CA GLY A 123 -10.47 -10.21 13.76
C GLY A 123 -11.94 -10.47 14.09
N GLY A 124 -12.45 -11.67 13.78
CA GLY A 124 -13.86 -12.02 13.91
C GLY A 124 -14.72 -11.58 12.72
N GLY A 125 -14.10 -11.16 11.62
CA GLY A 125 -14.73 -10.96 10.32
C GLY A 125 -15.03 -12.27 9.58
N GLN A 126 -15.37 -12.17 8.31
CA GLN A 126 -15.55 -13.32 7.43
C GLN A 126 -14.45 -13.34 6.36
N ALA A 127 -14.15 -14.52 5.81
CA ALA A 127 -13.20 -14.66 4.71
C ALA A 127 -13.93 -14.55 3.36
N GLY A 128 -13.22 -14.10 2.33
CA GLY A 128 -13.83 -13.62 1.08
C GLY A 128 -14.12 -12.12 1.14
N ASP A 129 -14.54 -11.53 0.02
CA ASP A 129 -14.94 -10.13 -0.05
C ASP A 129 -16.43 -9.98 0.31
N GLN A 130 -16.70 -9.31 1.44
CA GLN A 130 -18.06 -9.06 1.90
C GLN A 130 -18.65 -7.76 1.34
N THR A 131 -17.81 -6.86 0.85
CA THR A 131 -18.19 -5.49 0.48
C THR A 131 -18.18 -5.24 -1.02
N GLY A 132 -17.57 -6.14 -1.79
CA GLY A 132 -17.21 -5.94 -3.20
C GLY A 132 -16.11 -4.88 -3.39
N ARG A 133 -15.39 -4.53 -2.32
CA ARG A 133 -14.39 -3.44 -2.31
C ARG A 133 -13.11 -3.83 -1.56
N GLU A 134 -13.02 -5.04 -1.01
CA GLU A 134 -11.85 -5.50 -0.25
C GLU A 134 -10.72 -5.88 -1.20
N THR A 135 -11.06 -6.63 -2.25
CA THR A 135 -10.26 -6.72 -3.48
C THR A 135 -11.06 -6.16 -4.64
N ARG A 136 -10.44 -5.32 -5.46
CA ARG A 136 -11.17 -4.62 -6.52
C ARG A 136 -10.29 -4.17 -7.65
N VAL A 137 -10.92 -3.91 -8.78
CA VAL A 137 -10.37 -3.06 -9.84
C VAL A 137 -11.04 -1.70 -9.75
N THR A 138 -10.25 -0.64 -9.68
CA THR A 138 -10.74 0.74 -9.57
C THR A 138 -9.91 1.70 -10.44
N ALA A 139 -10.42 2.92 -10.63
CA ALA A 139 -9.66 3.98 -11.27
C ALA A 139 -8.41 4.31 -10.47
N LEU A 140 -7.31 4.58 -11.17
CA LEU A 140 -6.11 5.13 -10.56
C LEU A 140 -6.45 6.46 -9.86
N TYR A 141 -6.17 6.54 -8.57
CA TYR A 141 -6.44 7.70 -7.75
C TYR A 141 -5.14 8.35 -7.27
N SER A 142 -5.26 9.62 -6.88
CA SER A 142 -4.15 10.36 -6.27
C SER A 142 -3.88 9.81 -4.87
N PHE A 143 -2.67 9.29 -4.68
CA PHE A 143 -2.16 8.75 -3.42
C PHE A 143 -0.68 9.14 -3.31
N PRO A 144 -0.08 9.19 -2.11
CA PRO A 144 1.36 9.40 -1.95
C PRO A 144 2.20 8.18 -2.40
N TRP A 145 2.05 7.79 -3.66
CA TRP A 145 2.88 6.77 -4.30
C TRP A 145 4.33 7.21 -4.30
N THR A 146 5.20 6.38 -3.75
CA THR A 146 6.63 6.65 -3.63
C THR A 146 7.39 6.19 -4.87
N HIS A 147 6.98 5.06 -5.45
CA HIS A 147 7.70 4.38 -6.52
C HIS A 147 6.74 3.67 -7.48
N VAL A 148 7.18 3.48 -8.72
CA VAL A 148 6.67 2.48 -9.65
C VAL A 148 7.77 1.45 -9.89
N LEU A 149 7.45 0.19 -9.63
CA LEU A 149 8.32 -0.94 -9.94
C LEU A 149 7.84 -1.55 -11.25
N ARG A 150 8.73 -1.64 -12.23
CA ARG A 150 8.44 -2.20 -13.56
C ARG A 150 9.35 -3.38 -13.83
N TRP A 151 8.75 -4.50 -14.21
CA TRP A 151 9.52 -5.62 -14.74
C TRP A 151 10.00 -5.25 -16.15
N PRO A 152 11.30 -5.41 -16.46
CA PRO A 152 11.79 -5.14 -17.81
C PRO A 152 11.04 -6.05 -18.79
N ALA A 153 10.50 -5.47 -19.87
CA ALA A 153 10.11 -6.26 -21.02
C ALA A 153 11.31 -7.12 -21.45
N SER A 154 11.07 -8.35 -21.91
CA SER A 154 12.14 -9.18 -22.47
C SER A 154 12.75 -8.44 -23.66
N ALA A 155 13.87 -7.74 -23.42
CA ALA A 155 14.48 -6.87 -24.39
C ALA A 155 15.47 -7.68 -25.24
N SER A 156 15.16 -7.82 -26.52
CA SER A 156 16.18 -7.69 -27.55
C SER A 156 16.92 -6.36 -27.32
N SER A 157 18.18 -6.49 -26.93
CA SER A 157 19.27 -5.50 -26.83
C SER A 157 19.02 -4.06 -27.30
N GLY A 158 19.40 -3.10 -26.44
CA GLY A 158 20.10 -1.90 -26.87
C GLY A 158 19.53 -0.56 -26.39
N GLY A 159 20.23 0.10 -25.45
CA GLY A 159 20.02 1.52 -25.16
C GLY A 159 20.50 1.92 -23.77
N LYS A 160 21.76 2.37 -23.65
CA LYS A 160 22.25 3.08 -22.46
C LYS A 160 21.55 4.43 -22.32
N THR A 161 21.10 4.80 -21.12
CA THR A 161 20.99 6.21 -20.71
C THR A 161 21.45 6.38 -19.26
N THR A 162 22.63 6.98 -19.16
CA THR A 162 23.16 7.95 -18.20
C THR A 162 22.57 8.06 -16.78
N ASP A 163 23.50 7.84 -15.86
CA ASP A 163 23.58 8.25 -14.46
C ASP A 163 23.23 9.74 -14.24
N HIS A 164 22.42 10.03 -13.22
CA HIS A 164 22.36 11.35 -12.58
C HIS A 164 22.23 11.19 -11.06
N THR A 165 23.36 11.47 -10.41
CA THR A 165 23.58 11.52 -8.97
C THR A 165 22.73 12.60 -8.27
N LYS A 166 22.20 12.19 -7.10
CA LYS A 166 21.69 12.94 -5.92
C LYS A 166 22.47 14.22 -5.55
N PRO A 167 21.95 15.15 -4.68
CA PRO A 167 21.15 14.85 -3.48
C PRO A 167 20.05 15.87 -3.11
N ASN A 168 19.22 15.53 -2.11
CA ASN A 168 18.96 16.46 -1.00
C ASN A 168 18.44 15.78 0.26
N ASN A 169 19.15 16.08 1.35
CA ASN A 169 18.78 15.87 2.73
C ASN A 169 17.61 16.80 3.09
N HIS A 170 16.41 16.26 3.26
CA HIS A 170 15.46 16.80 4.21
C HIS A 170 15.10 15.65 5.14
N LYS A 171 15.30 15.83 6.45
CA LYS A 171 14.71 14.93 7.44
C LYS A 171 13.20 15.03 7.26
N GLU A 172 12.60 14.06 6.59
CA GLU A 172 11.15 13.86 6.61
C GLU A 172 10.72 13.79 8.08
N HIS A 173 9.82 14.68 8.48
CA HIS A 173 9.10 14.46 9.72
C HIS A 173 8.30 13.18 9.56
N ASP A 174 8.38 12.26 10.53
CA ASP A 174 7.73 10.94 10.49
C ASP A 174 6.18 11.03 10.46
N MET A 175 5.61 12.25 10.43
CA MET A 175 4.18 12.56 10.49
C MET A 175 3.69 13.16 9.17
N ASN A 176 2.63 12.57 8.61
CA ASN A 176 1.95 13.03 7.40
C ASN A 176 0.51 13.47 7.71
N LEU A 177 0.05 14.53 7.06
CA LEU A 177 -1.31 15.07 7.22
C LEU A 177 -2.20 14.67 6.02
N ILE A 178 -3.28 13.94 6.29
CA ILE A 178 -4.24 13.48 5.28
C ILE A 178 -5.65 13.97 5.56
N TYR A 179 -6.48 14.09 4.52
CA TYR A 179 -7.90 14.36 4.66
C TYR A 179 -8.76 13.53 3.70
N THR A 180 -10.02 13.33 4.07
CA THR A 180 -11.02 12.66 3.24
C THR A 180 -12.40 13.30 3.40
N LYS A 181 -13.37 12.89 2.57
CA LYS A 181 -14.79 13.18 2.75
C LYS A 181 -15.49 11.88 3.12
N ASP A 182 -16.27 11.89 4.20
CA ASP A 182 -17.09 10.75 4.58
C ASP A 182 -18.22 10.50 3.56
N PRO A 183 -18.88 9.33 3.59
CA PRO A 183 -20.03 9.04 2.73
C PRO A 183 -21.21 10.01 2.86
N HIS A 184 -21.22 10.86 3.89
CA HIS A 184 -22.22 11.88 4.15
C HIS A 184 -21.75 13.31 3.78
N GLY A 185 -20.57 13.45 3.16
CA GLY A 185 -20.01 14.71 2.67
C GLY A 185 -19.20 15.54 3.67
N LYS A 186 -18.96 15.04 4.88
CA LYS A 186 -18.17 15.72 5.92
C LYS A 186 -16.67 15.47 5.73
N THR A 187 -15.87 16.52 5.77
CA THR A 187 -14.42 16.41 5.70
C THR A 187 -13.82 15.94 7.02
N LEU A 188 -12.98 14.91 6.97
CA LEU A 188 -12.20 14.38 8.10
C LEU A 188 -10.71 14.60 7.85
N TYR A 189 -9.95 14.88 8.93
CA TYR A 189 -8.52 15.10 8.89
C TYR A 189 -7.82 14.10 9.82
N ALA A 190 -6.63 13.63 9.45
CA ALA A 190 -5.81 12.80 10.33
C ALA A 190 -4.32 13.10 10.16
N ILE A 191 -3.60 12.97 11.27
CA ILE A 191 -2.14 12.84 11.25
C ILE A 191 -1.84 11.35 11.31
N VAL A 192 -0.97 10.91 10.41
CA VAL A 192 -0.48 9.54 10.36
C VAL A 192 1.03 9.58 10.56
N SER A 193 1.50 9.01 11.65
CA SER A 193 2.93 8.95 11.99
C SER A 193 3.48 7.53 11.84
N GLY A 194 4.75 7.41 11.47
CA GLY A 194 5.55 6.26 11.85
C GLY A 194 5.80 6.21 13.36
N GLY A 195 6.08 5.01 13.89
CA GLY A 195 6.43 4.82 15.30
C GLY A 195 5.25 4.81 16.29
N VAL A 196 5.52 5.17 17.54
CA VAL A 196 4.58 5.05 18.68
C VAL A 196 3.43 6.07 18.66
N ALA A 197 3.50 7.10 17.80
CA ALA A 197 2.49 8.15 17.71
C ALA A 197 1.23 7.71 16.94
N GLY A 198 1.32 6.66 16.11
CA GLY A 198 0.17 6.07 15.42
C GLY A 198 -0.58 7.03 14.49
N ALA A 199 -1.91 6.92 14.44
CA ALA A 199 -2.76 7.90 13.75
C ALA A 199 -3.79 8.52 14.67
N ARG A 200 -3.95 9.84 14.55
CA ARG A 200 -4.93 10.63 15.30
C ARG A 200 -5.83 11.39 14.34
N ILE A 201 -7.14 11.23 14.50
CA ILE A 201 -8.15 12.08 13.86
C ILE A 201 -8.01 13.48 14.45
N ILE A 202 -7.91 14.49 13.59
CA ILE A 202 -7.93 15.89 13.97
C ILE A 202 -9.35 16.40 13.76
N ASP A 203 -9.98 16.85 14.84
CA ASP A 203 -11.08 17.80 14.72
C ASP A 203 -10.46 19.21 14.63
N ASN A 204 -11.00 20.09 13.79
CA ASN A 204 -10.41 21.42 13.53
C ASN A 204 -10.61 22.39 14.73
N THR A 205 -10.67 21.86 15.95
CA THR A 205 -10.85 22.61 17.19
C THR A 205 -9.56 23.35 17.50
N TYR A 206 -9.65 24.64 17.83
CA TYR A 206 -8.51 25.50 18.18
C TYR A 206 -7.43 25.70 17.08
N GLY A 207 -7.72 25.41 15.81
CA GLY A 207 -6.79 25.66 14.70
C GLY A 207 -5.61 24.69 14.61
N GLU A 208 -5.75 23.49 15.19
CA GLU A 208 -4.74 22.42 15.18
C GLU A 208 -4.26 22.12 13.73
N LEU A 209 -5.20 22.05 12.79
CA LEU A 209 -4.93 21.78 11.37
C LEU A 209 -3.93 22.78 10.76
N SER A 210 -4.18 24.07 10.96
CA SER A 210 -3.34 25.17 10.47
C SER A 210 -1.91 25.11 11.03
N SER A 211 -1.75 24.63 12.26
CA SER A 211 -0.45 24.47 12.90
C SER A 211 0.33 23.31 12.28
N TYR A 212 -0.33 22.17 12.03
CA TYR A 212 0.30 21.03 11.35
C TYR A 212 0.58 21.29 9.88
N GLN A 213 -0.31 21.98 9.14
CA GLN A 213 -0.04 22.38 7.75
C GLN A 213 1.22 23.24 7.64
N ARG A 214 1.42 24.16 8.58
CA ARG A 214 2.60 25.04 8.61
C ARG A 214 3.89 24.31 8.96
N MET A 215 3.80 23.16 9.64
CA MET A 215 4.95 22.35 10.07
C MET A 215 5.26 21.17 9.11
N LEU A 216 4.23 20.55 8.53
CA LEU A 216 4.31 19.30 7.75
C LEU A 216 4.07 19.51 6.24
N GLY A 217 3.57 20.68 5.83
CA GLY A 217 3.26 20.99 4.43
C GLY A 217 1.81 20.73 4.04
N ASP A 218 1.57 20.66 2.72
CA ASP A 218 0.22 20.62 2.15
C ASP A 218 -0.55 19.33 2.47
N LEU A 219 -1.86 19.50 2.67
CA LEU A 219 -2.82 18.43 2.89
C LEU A 219 -2.89 17.48 1.69
N ARG A 220 -2.80 16.17 1.93
CA ARG A 220 -2.98 15.15 0.89
C ARG A 220 -4.36 14.52 0.99
N TYR A 221 -5.08 14.49 -0.13
CA TYR A 221 -6.38 13.82 -0.21
C TYR A 221 -6.18 12.30 -0.24
N ALA A 222 -6.99 11.60 0.55
CA ALA A 222 -7.16 10.15 0.46
C ALA A 222 -8.67 9.85 0.37
N GLU A 223 -9.06 8.90 -0.48
CA GLU A 223 -10.43 8.38 -0.49
C GLU A 223 -10.79 7.77 0.87
N TYR A 224 -12.08 7.74 1.22
CA TYR A 224 -12.55 7.45 2.59
C TYR A 224 -12.06 6.11 3.14
N ASP A 225 -12.11 5.06 2.33
CA ASP A 225 -11.67 3.73 2.75
C ASP A 225 -10.15 3.69 2.96
N PHE A 226 -9.39 4.45 2.17
CA PHE A 226 -7.95 4.59 2.35
C PHE A 226 -7.56 5.45 3.54
N PHE A 227 -8.35 6.48 3.82
CA PHE A 227 -8.19 7.24 5.05
C PHE A 227 -8.37 6.32 6.26
N ASN A 228 -9.40 5.48 6.26
CA ASN A 228 -9.60 4.47 7.30
C ASN A 228 -8.45 3.45 7.34
N LEU A 229 -7.95 2.99 6.19
CA LEU A 229 -6.80 2.08 6.11
C LEU A 229 -5.52 2.69 6.71
N LEU A 230 -5.20 3.93 6.35
CA LEU A 230 -4.02 4.62 6.85
C LEU A 230 -4.12 4.84 8.36
N VAL A 231 -5.31 5.16 8.86
CA VAL A 231 -5.58 5.30 10.29
C VAL A 231 -5.50 3.97 11.03
N SER A 232 -6.09 2.89 10.48
CA SER A 232 -6.09 1.57 11.12
C SER A 232 -4.68 0.97 11.17
N GLN A 233 -3.93 0.99 10.07
CA GLN A 233 -2.54 0.51 10.03
C GLN A 233 -1.64 1.25 11.02
N ALA A 234 -1.82 2.57 11.17
CA ALA A 234 -1.01 3.34 12.09
C ALA A 234 -1.35 3.05 13.56
N LYS A 235 -2.63 2.82 13.89
CA LYS A 235 -3.06 2.36 15.22
C LYS A 235 -2.52 0.97 15.55
N GLU A 236 -2.49 0.06 14.59
CA GLU A 236 -1.91 -1.27 14.82
C GLU A 236 -0.41 -1.22 15.02
N ARG A 237 0.34 -0.40 14.27
CA ARG A 237 1.77 -0.16 14.53
C ARG A 237 2.00 0.36 15.95
N GLN A 238 1.16 1.27 16.44
CA GLN A 238 1.23 1.75 17.81
C GLN A 238 1.01 0.61 18.80
N ASN A 239 0.00 -0.25 18.59
CA ASN A 239 -0.29 -1.39 19.45
C ASN A 239 0.84 -2.44 19.45
N ASP A 240 1.39 -2.78 18.29
CA ASP A 240 2.52 -3.71 18.16
C ASP A 240 3.78 -3.18 18.85
N LEU A 241 4.08 -1.88 18.70
CA LEU A 241 5.20 -1.24 19.38
C LEU A 241 4.99 -1.18 20.88
N ILE A 242 3.78 -0.86 21.35
CA ILE A 242 3.43 -0.88 22.79
C ILE A 242 3.59 -2.30 23.33
N LYS A 243 3.15 -3.32 22.59
CA LYS A 243 3.31 -4.73 22.98
C LYS A 243 4.78 -5.14 23.03
N ALA A 244 5.58 -4.77 22.04
CA ALA A 244 7.02 -5.03 22.02
C ALA A 244 7.76 -4.32 23.18
N ILE A 245 7.37 -3.08 23.51
CA ILE A 245 7.89 -2.34 24.67
C ILE A 245 7.47 -3.05 25.96
N ALA A 246 6.20 -3.44 26.10
CA ALA A 246 5.69 -4.15 27.26
C ALA A 246 6.42 -5.48 27.47
N ASP A 247 6.65 -6.26 26.42
CA ASP A 247 7.41 -7.51 26.45
C ASP A 247 8.88 -7.27 26.86
N THR A 248 9.47 -6.16 26.40
CA THR A 248 10.83 -5.76 26.77
C THR A 248 10.92 -5.37 28.24
N VAL A 249 9.98 -4.57 28.74
CA VAL A 249 9.88 -4.20 30.16
C VAL A 249 9.65 -5.44 31.03
N ALA A 250 8.76 -6.35 30.63
CA ALA A 250 8.49 -7.59 31.36
C ALA A 250 9.72 -8.52 31.44
N LYS A 251 10.54 -8.59 30.39
CA LYS A 251 11.83 -9.30 30.41
C LYS A 251 12.88 -8.64 31.30
N THR A 252 12.83 -7.31 31.43
CA THR A 252 13.77 -6.53 32.24
C THR A 252 13.46 -6.63 33.73
N ILE A 253 12.18 -6.78 34.10
CA ILE A 253 11.73 -6.96 35.49
C ILE A 253 11.91 -8.41 36.00
N LYS A 254 12.03 -9.39 35.11
CA LYS A 254 12.28 -10.82 35.46
C LYS A 254 13.78 -11.17 35.62
N ARG A 255 14.68 -10.20 35.57
CA ARG A 255 16.10 -10.32 35.94
C ARG A 255 16.36 -9.66 37.27
#